data_AF-A0A9D6FBD3-F1
#
_entry.id   AF-A0A9D6FBD3-F1
#
_cell.length_a   1.000
_cell.length_b   1.000
_cell.length_c   1.000
_cell.angle_alpha   90.00
_cell.angle_beta   90.00
_cell.angle_gamma   90.00
#
_symmetry.space_group_name_H-M   'P 1'
#
loop_
_entity.id
_entity.type
_entity.pdbx_description
1 polymer ?
#
loop_
_entity_poly.entity_id
_entity_poly.type
_entity_poly.pdbx_seq_one_letter_code
_entity_poly.pdbx_strand_id
1 'polypeptide(L)'
;MPLEVPRSFYWVMAAICVLILLILTQTSFFKHEKPDAIRAGVEIIELDSFWTEKSASPTEVTMVPAITFRIRNKRAAPLEYLQVNGVFAFVGDAQTLGDSFGYPIEGAPLPTGQTTGVIRLKSNFGYRASSKQAFLDNPGFKPVEVKLFAQSRASGPVLIGTYPVSRRLEGVAEIPQTQPAVLPMKVE
;
A
#
# COMPACT_ATOMS: atom_id res chain seq x y z
N MET A 1 36.37 -56.42 -23.75
CA MET A 1 37.47 -55.70 -23.07
C MET A 1 36.84 -54.50 -22.38
N PRO A 2 36.70 -54.48 -21.05
CA PRO A 2 36.06 -53.35 -20.36
C PRO A 2 37.03 -52.15 -20.34
N LEU A 3 36.57 -50.98 -20.76
CA LEU A 3 37.32 -49.73 -20.61
C LEU A 3 37.44 -49.42 -19.12
N GLU A 4 38.66 -49.41 -18.58
CA GLU A 4 38.93 -48.90 -17.24
C GLU A 4 38.85 -47.37 -17.26
N VAL A 5 37.87 -46.83 -16.54
CA VAL A 5 37.68 -45.39 -16.42
C VAL A 5 38.63 -44.85 -15.35
N PRO A 6 39.47 -43.84 -15.64
CA PRO A 6 40.46 -43.34 -14.69
C PRO A 6 39.79 -42.69 -13.48
N ARG A 7 40.38 -42.86 -12.29
CA ARG A 7 39.84 -42.33 -11.02
C ARG A 7 39.59 -40.81 -11.04
N SER A 8 40.33 -40.05 -11.85
CA SER A 8 40.15 -38.62 -12.06
C SER A 8 38.81 -38.27 -12.72
N PHE A 9 38.25 -39.18 -13.52
CA PHE A 9 36.93 -39.01 -14.14
C PHE A 9 35.82 -38.85 -13.11
N TYR A 10 35.84 -39.64 -12.02
CA TYR A 10 34.84 -39.55 -10.96
C TYR A 10 34.91 -38.22 -10.19
N TRP A 11 36.12 -37.69 -9.97
CA TRP A 11 36.31 -36.38 -9.33
C TRP A 11 35.84 -35.23 -10.22
N VAL A 12 36.11 -35.30 -11.53
CA VAL A 12 35.61 -34.33 -12.50
C VAL A 12 34.09 -34.36 -12.56
N MET A 13 33.48 -35.55 -12.61
CA MET A 13 32.02 -35.69 -12.60
C MET A 13 31.39 -35.21 -11.29
N ALA A 14 32.03 -35.47 -10.15
CA ALA A 14 31.56 -34.95 -8.86
C ALA A 14 31.62 -33.41 -8.81
N ALA A 15 32.72 -32.81 -9.30
CA ALA A 15 32.84 -31.36 -9.38
C ALA A 15 31.79 -30.73 -10.31
N ILE A 16 31.50 -31.37 -11.46
CA ILE A 16 30.46 -30.94 -12.38
C ILE A 16 29.07 -31.05 -11.72
N CYS A 17 28.77 -32.15 -11.03
CA CYS A 17 27.50 -32.32 -10.31
C CYS A 17 27.31 -31.27 -9.21
N VAL A 18 28.37 -30.96 -8.44
CA VAL A 18 28.33 -29.90 -7.42
C VAL A 18 28.11 -28.53 -8.06
N LEU A 19 28.79 -28.24 -9.18
CA LEU A 19 28.59 -26.99 -9.92
C LEU A 19 27.16 -26.86 -10.45
N ILE A 20 26.59 -27.94 -11.00
CA ILE A 20 25.20 -27.96 -11.47
C ILE A 20 24.23 -27.75 -10.30
N LEU A 21 24.44 -28.41 -9.16
CA LEU A 21 23.63 -28.21 -7.95
C LEU A 21 23.71 -26.77 -7.43
N LEU A 22 24.90 -26.15 -7.45
CA LEU A 22 25.08 -24.75 -7.08
C LEU A 22 24.36 -23.82 -8.07
N ILE A 23 24.44 -24.08 -9.38
CA ILE A 23 23.72 -23.29 -10.39
C ILE A 23 22.20 -23.43 -10.21
N LEU A 24 21.70 -24.66 -10.02
CA LEU A 24 20.27 -24.91 -9.81
C LEU A 24 19.74 -24.23 -8.55
N THR A 25 20.51 -24.21 -7.45
CA THR A 25 20.11 -23.50 -6.22
C THR A 25 20.11 -21.98 -6.39
N GLN A 26 20.97 -21.39 -7.23
CA GLN A 26 20.96 -19.95 -7.50
C GLN A 26 19.71 -19.49 -8.29
N THR A 27 19.15 -20.34 -9.17
CA THR A 27 17.99 -19.96 -10.00
C THR A 27 16.69 -19.74 -9.22
N SER A 28 16.59 -20.29 -8.00
CA SER A 28 15.43 -20.12 -7.11
C SER A 28 15.50 -18.84 -6.27
N PHE A 29 16.69 -18.25 -6.06
CA PHE A 29 16.88 -17.09 -5.19
C PHE A 29 16.75 -15.73 -5.88
N PHE A 30 16.80 -15.65 -7.22
CA PHE A 30 16.83 -14.38 -7.95
C PHE A 30 15.61 -14.09 -8.84
N LYS A 31 14.46 -14.72 -8.60
CA LYS A 31 13.20 -14.23 -9.18
C LYS A 31 12.67 -13.04 -8.37
N HIS A 32 13.40 -11.93 -8.39
CA HIS A 32 12.82 -10.65 -7.97
C HIS A 32 11.69 -10.31 -8.93
N GLU A 33 10.48 -10.15 -8.41
CA GLU A 33 9.39 -9.63 -9.22
C GLU A 33 9.73 -8.19 -9.62
N LYS A 34 9.72 -7.94 -10.94
CA LYS A 34 9.96 -6.59 -11.46
C LYS A 34 8.84 -5.67 -10.97
N PRO A 35 9.16 -4.43 -10.54
CA PRO A 35 8.18 -3.43 -10.13
C PRO A 35 6.96 -3.30 -11.05
N ASP A 36 7.19 -3.27 -12.37
CA ASP A 36 6.13 -3.11 -13.37
C ASP A 36 5.14 -4.29 -13.39
N ALA A 37 5.59 -5.50 -13.06
CA ALA A 37 4.74 -6.68 -13.00
C ALA A 37 3.74 -6.60 -11.83
N ILE A 38 4.12 -5.96 -10.73
CA ILE A 38 3.24 -5.72 -9.58
C ILE A 38 2.17 -4.70 -9.97
N ARG A 39 2.58 -3.56 -10.54
CA ARG A 39 1.66 -2.51 -10.99
C ARG A 39 0.63 -3.04 -11.99
N ALA A 40 1.05 -3.82 -12.98
CA ALA A 40 0.14 -4.40 -13.98
C ALA A 40 -0.71 -5.55 -13.42
N GLY A 41 -0.24 -6.21 -12.36
CA GLY A 41 -0.84 -7.41 -11.78
C GLY A 41 -1.92 -7.14 -10.73
N VAL A 42 -2.03 -5.91 -10.24
CA VAL A 42 -3.04 -5.53 -9.23
C VAL A 42 -3.94 -4.42 -9.76
N GLU A 43 -5.20 -4.47 -9.37
CA GLU A 43 -6.18 -3.42 -9.68
C GLU A 43 -6.90 -2.98 -8.42
N ILE A 44 -6.94 -1.66 -8.22
CA ILE A 44 -7.67 -1.05 -7.12
C ILE A 44 -9.13 -0.91 -7.53
N ILE A 45 -10.03 -1.46 -6.72
CA ILE A 45 -11.48 -1.39 -6.94
C ILE A 45 -12.19 -0.94 -5.67
N GLU A 46 -13.44 -0.47 -5.82
CA GLU A 46 -14.30 -0.03 -4.70
C GLU A 46 -13.58 1.00 -3.81
N LEU A 47 -12.86 1.93 -4.45
CA LEU A 47 -12.09 2.95 -3.76
C LEU A 47 -13.01 4.05 -3.24
N ASP A 48 -12.82 4.38 -1.97
CA ASP A 48 -13.58 5.40 -1.28
C ASP A 48 -12.67 6.13 -0.28
N SER A 49 -12.64 7.46 -0.30
CA SER A 49 -11.73 8.27 0.54
C SER A 49 -12.49 9.30 1.37
N PHE A 50 -12.16 9.50 2.64
CA PHE A 50 -12.94 10.31 3.57
C PHE A 50 -12.09 10.74 4.78
N TRP A 51 -12.67 11.54 5.66
CA TRP A 51 -12.08 11.95 6.93
C TRP A 51 -12.74 11.25 8.09
N THR A 52 -11.92 10.71 8.98
CA THR A 52 -12.39 9.95 10.15
C THR A 52 -11.71 10.45 11.41
N GLU A 53 -12.32 10.14 12.54
CA GLU A 53 -11.82 10.50 13.85
C GLU A 53 -10.59 9.65 14.19
N LYS A 54 -9.51 10.31 14.63
CA LYS A 54 -8.37 9.67 15.26
C LYS A 54 -8.50 9.65 16.77
N SER A 55 -8.93 10.76 17.35
CA SER A 55 -9.19 10.93 18.77
C SER A 55 -10.23 12.01 18.98
N ALA A 56 -10.98 11.90 20.06
CA ALA A 56 -11.88 12.93 20.55
C ALA A 56 -11.70 13.10 22.06
N SER A 57 -11.76 14.35 22.49
CA SER A 57 -11.90 14.78 23.87
C SER A 57 -13.14 15.70 23.96
N PRO A 58 -13.55 16.12 25.17
CA PRO A 58 -14.66 17.04 25.33
C PRO A 58 -14.48 18.40 24.62
N THR A 59 -13.25 18.78 24.31
CA THR A 59 -12.90 20.11 23.77
C THR A 59 -12.27 20.09 22.38
N GLU A 60 -11.80 18.92 21.93
CA GLU A 60 -11.11 18.79 20.65
C GLU A 60 -11.36 17.43 19.99
N VAL A 61 -11.33 17.43 18.66
CA VAL A 61 -11.39 16.25 17.82
C VAL A 61 -10.22 16.32 16.85
N THR A 62 -9.49 15.22 16.70
CA THR A 62 -8.47 15.08 15.66
C THR A 62 -9.04 14.27 14.51
N MET A 63 -9.17 14.89 13.35
CA MET A 63 -9.65 14.28 12.11
C MET A 63 -8.48 13.98 11.19
N VAL A 64 -8.45 12.77 10.65
CA VAL A 64 -7.39 12.31 9.76
C VAL A 64 -7.97 11.79 8.45
N PRO A 65 -7.27 11.96 7.32
CA PRO A 65 -7.69 11.38 6.07
C PRO A 65 -7.54 9.85 6.12
N ALA A 66 -8.48 9.18 5.48
CA ALA A 66 -8.53 7.74 5.35
C ALA A 66 -8.99 7.34 3.94
N ILE A 67 -8.64 6.13 3.55
CA ILE A 67 -9.08 5.52 2.31
C ILE A 67 -9.44 4.06 2.57
N THR A 68 -10.53 3.62 1.96
CA THR A 68 -10.92 2.22 1.87
C THR A 68 -10.92 1.78 0.43
N PHE A 69 -10.45 0.57 0.17
CA PHE A 69 -10.42 0.01 -1.16
C PHE A 69 -10.27 -1.50 -1.10
N ARG A 70 -10.42 -2.15 -2.24
CA ARG A 70 -10.10 -3.57 -2.43
C ARG A 70 -9.08 -3.72 -3.55
N ILE A 71 -8.39 -4.86 -3.56
CA ILE A 71 -7.41 -5.21 -4.59
C ILE A 71 -7.88 -6.45 -5.30
N ARG A 72 -7.94 -6.40 -6.62
CA ARG A 72 -8.16 -7.55 -7.50
C ARG A 72 -6.83 -8.06 -8.05
N ASN A 73 -6.60 -9.37 -7.98
CA ASN A 73 -5.47 -10.01 -8.65
C ASN A 73 -5.76 -10.18 -10.15
N LYS A 74 -5.03 -9.45 -11.00
CA LYS A 74 -5.12 -9.54 -12.48
C LYS A 74 -4.05 -10.44 -13.10
N ARG A 75 -3.16 -11.00 -12.28
CA ARG A 75 -2.10 -11.89 -12.75
C ARG A 75 -2.69 -13.22 -13.17
N ALA A 76 -1.98 -13.94 -14.04
CA ALA A 76 -2.30 -15.33 -14.36
C ALA A 76 -1.94 -16.32 -13.24
N ALA A 77 -1.26 -15.86 -12.18
CA ALA A 77 -0.81 -16.68 -11.05
C ALA A 77 -1.35 -16.12 -9.71
N PRO A 78 -1.47 -16.97 -8.67
CA PRO A 78 -1.80 -16.53 -7.32
C PRO A 78 -0.83 -15.47 -6.79
N LEU A 79 -1.35 -14.50 -6.05
CA LEU A 79 -0.57 -13.47 -5.39
C LEU A 79 -0.34 -13.89 -3.94
N GLU A 80 0.90 -14.32 -3.66
CA GLU A 80 1.29 -14.93 -2.37
C GLU A 80 1.40 -13.93 -1.22
N TYR A 81 1.87 -12.73 -1.53
CA TYR A 81 2.13 -11.70 -0.54
C TYR A 81 1.99 -10.33 -1.19
N LEU A 82 1.34 -9.42 -0.48
CA LEU A 82 1.22 -8.03 -0.86
C LEU A 82 1.17 -7.18 0.41
N GLN A 83 2.13 -6.27 0.52
CA GLN A 83 2.05 -5.13 1.42
C GLN A 83 1.58 -3.93 0.60
N VAL A 84 0.71 -3.12 1.18
CA VAL A 84 0.32 -1.82 0.64
C VAL A 84 0.68 -0.71 1.61
N ASN A 85 1.12 0.42 1.06
CA ASN A 85 1.40 1.63 1.83
C ASN A 85 0.61 2.79 1.23
N GLY A 86 -0.08 3.56 2.05
CA GLY A 86 -0.74 4.80 1.69
C GLY A 86 0.01 5.99 2.26
N VAL A 87 0.63 6.79 1.39
CA VAL A 87 1.31 8.03 1.76
C VAL A 87 0.37 9.21 1.49
N PHE A 88 -0.10 9.86 2.55
CA PHE A 88 -0.98 11.01 2.51
C PHE A 88 -0.16 12.30 2.45
N ALA A 89 -0.45 13.18 1.51
CA ALA A 89 0.25 14.45 1.33
C ALA A 89 -0.70 15.56 0.93
N PHE A 90 -0.34 16.81 1.18
CA PHE A 90 -1.08 17.94 0.62
C PHE A 90 -0.83 18.01 -0.90
N VAL A 91 -1.88 18.30 -1.66
CA VAL A 91 -1.77 18.41 -3.12
C VAL A 91 -0.80 19.53 -3.47
N GLY A 92 0.22 19.21 -4.28
CA GLY A 92 1.24 20.17 -4.71
C GLY A 92 2.34 20.45 -3.68
N ASP A 93 2.31 19.81 -2.52
CA ASP A 93 3.34 19.93 -1.48
C ASP A 93 4.26 18.69 -1.49
N ALA A 94 5.55 18.90 -1.20
CA ALA A 94 6.48 17.80 -0.97
C ALA A 94 6.29 17.19 0.44
N GLN A 95 5.68 17.95 1.36
CA GLN A 95 5.47 17.52 2.72
C GLN A 95 4.39 16.43 2.81
N THR A 96 4.79 15.27 3.32
CA THR A 96 3.88 14.19 3.71
C THR A 96 3.13 14.58 4.98
N LEU A 97 1.82 14.40 4.96
CA LEU A 97 0.96 14.52 6.14
C LEU A 97 1.13 13.29 7.03
N GLY A 98 1.11 12.09 6.46
CA GLY A 98 1.35 10.85 7.20
C GLY A 98 1.26 9.64 6.30
N ASP A 99 1.46 8.46 6.87
CA ASP A 99 1.52 7.20 6.15
C ASP A 99 0.82 6.07 6.91
N SER A 100 0.56 4.96 6.22
CA SER A 100 -0.11 3.79 6.81
C SER A 100 0.15 2.55 5.99
N PHE A 101 0.41 1.42 6.66
CA PHE A 101 0.69 0.14 6.02
C PHE A 101 -0.48 -0.83 6.21
N GLY A 102 -0.73 -1.65 5.20
CA GLY A 102 -1.69 -2.74 5.23
C GLY A 102 -1.11 -4.01 4.62
N TYR A 103 -1.55 -5.15 5.13
CA TYR A 103 -1.13 -6.48 4.68
C TYR A 103 -2.36 -7.28 4.26
N PRO A 104 -2.94 -6.98 3.09
CA PRO A 104 -4.20 -7.59 2.65
C PRO A 104 -4.13 -9.08 2.35
N ILE A 105 -2.92 -9.63 2.24
CA ILE A 105 -2.67 -11.04 1.94
C ILE A 105 -1.70 -11.54 3.02
N GLU A 106 -2.26 -12.06 4.10
CA GLU A 106 -1.51 -12.73 5.17
C GLU A 106 -1.97 -14.19 5.26
N GLY A 107 -1.03 -15.12 5.10
CA GLY A 107 -1.24 -16.56 5.27
C GLY A 107 -1.72 -17.31 4.03
N ALA A 108 -2.77 -16.84 3.34
CA ALA A 108 -3.33 -17.52 2.17
C ALA A 108 -3.13 -16.71 0.87
N PRO A 109 -2.63 -17.31 -0.23
CA PRO A 109 -2.46 -16.61 -1.50
C PRO A 109 -3.79 -16.15 -2.08
N LEU A 110 -3.83 -14.95 -2.67
CA LEU A 110 -5.00 -14.45 -3.39
C LEU A 110 -5.05 -15.05 -4.80
N PRO A 111 -6.04 -15.90 -5.14
CA PRO A 111 -6.11 -16.53 -6.45
C PRO A 111 -6.30 -15.53 -7.59
N THR A 112 -5.99 -15.96 -8.81
CA THR A 112 -6.23 -15.18 -10.03
C THR A 112 -7.70 -14.74 -10.14
N GLY A 113 -7.93 -13.46 -10.45
CA GLY A 113 -9.26 -12.86 -10.59
C GLY A 113 -9.99 -12.57 -9.28
N GLN A 114 -9.49 -13.06 -8.15
CA GLN A 114 -10.10 -12.85 -6.84
C GLN A 114 -9.76 -11.47 -6.28
N THR A 115 -10.56 -11.06 -5.29
CA THR A 115 -10.47 -9.75 -4.64
C THR A 115 -10.21 -9.91 -3.15
N THR A 116 -9.42 -9.02 -2.57
CA THR A 116 -9.17 -8.96 -1.13
C THR A 116 -10.44 -8.58 -0.34
N GLY A 117 -10.37 -8.73 0.99
CA GLY A 117 -11.23 -7.98 1.89
C GLY A 117 -11.04 -6.46 1.74
N VAL A 118 -11.92 -5.69 2.38
CA VAL A 118 -11.79 -4.22 2.40
C VAL A 118 -10.53 -3.85 3.19
N ILE A 119 -9.64 -3.13 2.51
CA ILE A 119 -8.42 -2.58 3.07
C ILE A 119 -8.75 -1.17 3.52
N ARG A 120 -8.31 -0.79 4.72
CA ARG A 120 -8.47 0.55 5.25
C ARG A 120 -7.14 1.09 5.69
N LEU A 121 -6.75 2.23 5.13
CA LEU A 121 -5.53 2.95 5.49
C LEU A 121 -5.91 4.32 6.06
N LYS A 122 -5.25 4.72 7.14
CA LYS A 122 -5.52 5.97 7.86
C LYS A 122 -4.22 6.70 8.14
N SER A 123 -4.17 7.98 7.81
CA SER A 123 -2.99 8.80 8.11
C SER A 123 -2.72 8.88 9.61
N ASN A 124 -1.43 8.92 9.94
CA ASN A 124 -0.96 9.16 11.29
C ASN A 124 -1.24 10.59 11.77
N PHE A 125 -1.34 11.57 10.86
CA PHE A 125 -1.59 12.98 11.21
C PHE A 125 -2.74 13.57 10.39
N GLY A 126 -3.26 14.71 10.86
CA GLY A 126 -4.41 15.37 10.29
C GLY A 126 -4.72 16.68 11.00
N TYR A 127 -5.97 17.12 10.96
CA TYR A 127 -6.39 18.38 11.54
C TYR A 127 -7.02 18.19 12.90
N ARG A 128 -6.61 19.01 13.87
CA ARG A 128 -7.34 19.20 15.12
C ARG A 128 -8.41 20.27 14.92
N ALA A 129 -9.59 20.04 15.48
CA ALA A 129 -10.73 20.96 15.45
C ALA A 129 -11.45 20.93 16.79
N SER A 130 -12.17 22.00 17.15
CA SER A 130 -13.01 22.01 18.35
C SER A 130 -14.23 21.10 18.22
N SER A 131 -14.65 20.78 16.99
CA SER A 131 -15.74 19.85 16.68
C SER A 131 -15.63 19.32 15.24
N LYS A 132 -16.43 18.30 14.91
CA LYS A 132 -16.55 17.80 13.52
C LYS A 132 -17.06 18.87 12.55
N GLN A 133 -17.99 19.71 13.02
CA GLN A 133 -18.52 20.82 12.22
C GLN A 133 -17.44 21.88 11.96
N ALA A 134 -16.66 22.24 12.99
CA ALA A 134 -15.54 23.18 12.83
C ALA A 134 -14.47 22.69 11.84
N PHE A 135 -14.25 21.37 11.76
CA PHE A 135 -13.39 20.77 10.74
C PHE A 135 -13.94 20.99 9.32
N LEU A 136 -15.24 20.79 9.11
CA LEU A 136 -15.89 20.95 7.81
C LEU A 136 -15.90 22.40 7.34
N ASP A 137 -16.15 23.33 8.26
CA ASP A 137 -16.28 24.75 7.94
C ASP A 137 -14.92 25.46 7.81
N ASN A 138 -13.82 24.73 8.00
CA ASN A 138 -12.46 25.28 7.97
C ASN A 138 -12.10 25.80 6.56
N PRO A 139 -11.91 27.13 6.37
CA PRO A 139 -11.49 27.69 5.09
C PRO A 139 -10.02 27.38 4.78
N GLY A 140 -9.19 27.10 5.80
CA GLY A 140 -7.78 26.73 5.66
C GLY A 140 -7.55 25.26 5.33
N PHE A 141 -8.62 24.50 5.06
CA PHE A 141 -8.54 23.09 4.71
C PHE A 141 -7.81 22.90 3.38
N LYS A 142 -6.59 22.38 3.44
CA LYS A 142 -5.81 22.05 2.23
C LYS A 142 -6.26 20.70 1.65
N PRO A 143 -6.39 20.59 0.32
CA PRO A 143 -6.68 19.32 -0.34
C PRO A 143 -5.55 18.31 -0.07
N VAL A 144 -5.94 17.07 0.20
CA VAL A 144 -5.03 15.95 0.47
C VAL A 144 -5.17 14.91 -0.63
N GLU A 145 -4.07 14.31 -1.04
CA GLU A 145 -4.01 13.12 -1.88
C GLU A 145 -3.37 11.97 -1.13
N VAL A 146 -3.71 10.74 -1.53
CA VAL A 146 -3.04 9.52 -1.09
C VAL A 146 -2.35 8.85 -2.27
N LYS A 147 -1.05 8.63 -2.12
CA LYS A 147 -0.23 7.83 -3.03
C LYS A 147 -0.22 6.40 -2.50
N LEU A 148 -0.83 5.49 -3.24
CA LEU A 148 -0.82 4.06 -2.90
C LEU A 148 0.39 3.40 -3.53
N PHE A 149 1.13 2.66 -2.72
CA PHE A 149 2.24 1.82 -3.13
C PHE A 149 1.92 0.37 -2.82
N ALA A 150 2.35 -0.53 -3.69
CA ALA A 150 2.33 -1.96 -3.47
C ALA A 150 3.76 -2.51 -3.44
N GLN A 151 3.96 -3.52 -2.61
CA GLN A 151 5.21 -4.24 -2.51
C GLN A 151 4.92 -5.74 -2.34
N SER A 152 5.59 -6.59 -3.12
CA SER A 152 5.58 -8.03 -2.95
C SER A 152 6.96 -8.57 -2.56
N ARG A 153 7.06 -9.28 -1.44
CA ARG A 153 8.31 -9.89 -0.91
C ARG A 153 9.51 -8.94 -1.06
N ALA A 154 10.52 -9.33 -1.83
CA ALA A 154 11.76 -8.60 -2.01
C ALA A 154 11.70 -7.50 -3.10
N SER A 155 10.56 -7.29 -3.75
CA SER A 155 10.40 -6.13 -4.64
C SER A 155 10.53 -4.84 -3.83
N GLY A 156 10.96 -3.76 -4.50
CA GLY A 156 10.81 -2.40 -3.97
C GLY A 156 9.35 -1.93 -4.04
N PRO A 157 8.98 -0.89 -3.27
CA PRO A 157 7.64 -0.32 -3.33
C PRO A 157 7.38 0.31 -4.71
N VAL A 158 6.18 0.06 -5.25
CA VAL A 158 5.77 0.55 -6.57
C VAL A 158 4.51 1.37 -6.44
N LEU A 159 4.53 2.60 -6.95
CA LEU A 159 3.32 3.44 -7.01
C LEU A 159 2.27 2.76 -7.89
N ILE A 160 1.10 2.46 -7.34
CA ILE A 160 -0.03 1.84 -8.07
C ILE A 160 -1.15 2.84 -8.38
N GLY A 161 -1.19 3.97 -7.67
CA GLY A 161 -2.14 5.04 -7.97
C GLY A 161 -1.98 6.25 -7.05
N THR A 162 -2.56 7.36 -7.45
CA THR A 162 -2.67 8.58 -6.64
C THR A 162 -4.12 9.03 -6.69
N TYR A 163 -4.72 9.24 -5.52
CA TYR A 163 -6.14 9.49 -5.39
C TYR A 163 -6.40 10.70 -4.51
N PRO A 164 -7.30 11.61 -4.90
CA PRO A 164 -7.71 12.70 -4.02
C PRO A 164 -8.49 12.13 -2.82
N VAL A 165 -8.26 12.72 -1.65
CA VAL A 165 -9.06 12.44 -0.47
C VAL A 165 -10.27 13.37 -0.48
N SER A 166 -11.47 12.79 -0.53
CA SER A 166 -12.68 13.60 -0.57
C SER A 166 -12.90 14.33 0.75
N ARG A 167 -13.52 15.52 0.68
CA ARG A 167 -13.85 16.35 1.85
C ARG A 167 -15.19 15.93 2.45
N ARG A 168 -15.33 14.65 2.79
CA ARG A 168 -16.50 14.13 3.51
C ARG A 168 -16.08 13.44 4.79
N LEU A 169 -16.95 13.48 5.80
CA LEU A 169 -16.74 12.73 7.02
C LEU A 169 -17.22 11.29 6.84
N GLU A 170 -16.54 10.36 7.49
CA GLU A 170 -17.02 9.00 7.62
C GLU A 170 -18.44 8.98 8.20
N GLY A 171 -19.34 8.26 7.54
CA GLY A 171 -20.73 8.13 7.98
C GLY A 171 -21.63 9.33 7.71
N VAL A 172 -21.14 10.37 7.01
CA VAL A 172 -21.97 11.52 6.59
C VAL A 172 -22.20 11.49 5.08
N ALA A 173 -23.45 11.34 4.66
CA ALA A 173 -23.86 11.64 3.29
C ALA A 173 -23.64 13.14 3.02
N GLU A 174 -23.02 13.47 1.88
CA GLU A 174 -22.58 14.80 1.45
C GLU A 174 -23.26 16.00 2.15
N ILE A 175 -22.47 16.83 2.83
CA ILE A 175 -22.99 17.99 3.58
C ILE A 175 -23.04 19.21 2.65
N PRO A 176 -24.21 19.84 2.46
CA PRO A 176 -24.34 21.10 1.72
C PRO A 176 -23.59 22.24 2.41
N GLN A 177 -22.91 23.08 1.63
CA GLN A 177 -22.04 24.14 2.14
C GLN A 177 -22.81 25.32 2.76
N THR A 178 -22.46 25.69 3.99
CA THR A 178 -22.71 27.03 4.55
C THR A 178 -21.64 27.41 5.57
N GLN A 179 -21.05 28.60 5.41
CA GLN A 179 -19.92 29.18 6.18
C GLN A 179 -20.39 30.54 6.80
N PRO A 180 -19.73 31.27 7.77
CA PRO A 180 -18.43 31.09 8.49
C PRO A 180 -18.38 31.33 10.02
N ALA A 181 -17.25 30.97 10.64
CA ALA A 181 -16.42 31.86 11.49
C ALA A 181 -14.99 31.30 11.71
N VAL A 182 -13.96 32.16 11.65
CA VAL A 182 -12.52 31.83 11.61
C VAL A 182 -11.86 31.96 12.99
N LEU A 183 -11.09 30.95 13.40
CA LEU A 183 -9.98 31.09 14.36
C LEU A 183 -8.71 30.53 13.72
N PRO A 184 -7.53 31.13 13.95
CA PRO A 184 -6.28 30.64 13.36
C PRO A 184 -5.81 29.36 14.08
N MET A 185 -5.40 28.32 13.34
CA MET A 185 -4.77 27.13 13.90
C MET A 185 -3.56 26.62 13.12
N LYS A 186 -2.70 25.92 13.87
CA LYS A 186 -1.33 25.47 13.56
C LYS A 186 -1.34 24.05 12.99
N VAL A 187 -0.38 23.73 12.10
CA VAL A 187 -0.10 22.38 11.60
C VAL A 187 0.97 21.74 12.51
N GLU A 188 0.73 20.52 12.98
CA GLU A 188 1.72 19.63 13.63
C GLU A 188 1.79 18.30 12.89
#